data_AF-F1YN40-F1
#
_entry.id   AF-F1YN40-F1
#
_cell.length_a   1.000
_cell.length_b   1.000
_cell.length_c   1.000
_cell.angle_alpha   90.00
_cell.angle_beta   90.00
_cell.angle_gamma   90.00
#
_symmetry.space_group_name_H-M   'P 1'
#
loop_
_entity.id
_entity.type
_entity.pdbx_description
1 polymer ?
#
loop_
_entity_poly.entity_id
_entity_poly.type
_entity_poly.pdbx_seq_one_letter_code
_entity_poly.pdbx_strand_id
1 'polypeptide(L)'
;MSPKAIYWTVGGVLAVLLIVMVTAWDYNRDNDAAVAKAERLISAYQANGLSTPLDADQVAAVLGEDGGTVCATAGSKAALGQLKTQIGIGGEFYVRPILLKENVFEGLRLIVQVYCPDNLSTVQDFIAEQRYAQ
;
A
#
# COMPACT_ATOMS: atom_id res chain seq x y z
N MET A 1 -42.19 -5.79 34.31
CA MET A 1 -41.04 -4.95 33.90
C MET A 1 -41.45 -3.50 34.02
N SER A 2 -40.68 -2.67 34.73
CA SER A 2 -40.98 -1.25 34.81
C SER A 2 -40.79 -0.61 33.42
N PRO A 3 -41.65 0.34 33.00
CA PRO A 3 -41.54 0.96 31.67
C PRO A 3 -40.15 1.58 31.43
N LYS A 4 -39.49 2.04 32.49
CA LYS A 4 -38.14 2.60 32.47
C LYS A 4 -37.06 1.58 32.05
N ALA A 5 -37.21 0.31 32.43
CA ALA A 5 -36.28 -0.74 32.05
C ALA A 5 -36.35 -1.07 30.55
N ILE A 6 -37.56 -1.02 29.97
CA ILE A 6 -37.78 -1.24 28.53
C ILE A 6 -37.18 -0.09 27.72
N TYR A 7 -37.36 1.17 28.14
CA TYR A 7 -36.77 2.31 27.44
C TYR A 7 -35.23 2.27 27.45
N TRP A 8 -34.62 1.84 28.55
CA TRP A 8 -33.17 1.72 28.66
C TRP A 8 -32.61 0.61 27.77
N THR A 9 -33.25 -0.55 27.72
CA THR A 9 -32.79 -1.66 26.86
C THR A 9 -32.97 -1.32 25.38
N VAL A 10 -34.11 -0.76 25.00
CA VAL A 10 -34.37 -0.34 23.61
C VAL A 10 -33.40 0.77 23.19
N GLY A 11 -33.16 1.77 24.06
CA GLY A 11 -32.19 2.83 23.80
C GLY A 11 -30.75 2.29 23.64
N GLY A 12 -30.34 1.33 24.49
CA GLY A 12 -29.04 0.69 24.39
C GLY A 12 -28.85 -0.10 23.10
N VAL A 13 -29.85 -0.89 22.70
CA VAL A 13 -29.80 -1.67 21.44
C VAL A 13 -29.73 -0.74 20.23
N LEU A 14 -30.53 0.34 20.21
CA LEU A 14 -30.48 1.34 19.14
C LEU A 14 -29.11 2.01 19.05
N ALA A 15 -28.51 2.37 20.18
CA ALA A 15 -27.18 2.97 20.20
C ALA A 15 -26.11 2.03 19.62
N VAL A 16 -26.14 0.75 19.99
CA VAL A 16 -25.22 -0.26 19.43
C VAL A 16 -25.41 -0.43 17.93
N LEU A 17 -26.66 -0.50 17.45
CA LEU A 17 -26.95 -0.62 16.02
C LEU A 17 -26.47 0.61 15.23
N LEU A 18 -26.61 1.81 15.78
CA LEU A 18 -26.11 3.03 15.16
C LEU A 18 -24.58 3.03 15.06
N ILE A 19 -23.88 2.59 16.11
CA ILE A 19 -22.41 2.47 16.10
C ILE A 19 -21.99 1.48 15.00
N VAL A 20 -22.58 0.28 14.96
CA VAL A 20 -22.27 -0.73 13.94
C VAL A 20 -22.54 -0.20 12.54
N MET A 21 -23.65 0.49 12.32
CA MET A 21 -24.01 1.08 11.03
C MET A 21 -22.98 2.10 10.56
N VAL A 22 -22.54 3.00 11.45
CA VAL A 22 -21.52 4.01 11.11
C VAL A 22 -20.19 3.34 10.79
N THR A 23 -19.72 2.42 11.65
CA THR A 23 -18.43 1.75 11.44
C THR A 23 -18.41 0.86 10.20
N ALA A 24 -19.53 0.20 9.88
CA ALA A 24 -19.61 -0.67 8.71
C ALA A 24 -19.65 0.13 7.40
N TRP A 25 -20.28 1.30 7.39
CA TRP A 25 -20.30 2.17 6.22
C TRP A 25 -18.90 2.71 5.92
N ASP A 26 -18.21 3.24 6.93
CA ASP A 26 -16.84 3.77 6.78
C ASP A 26 -15.89 2.70 6.23
N TYR A 27 -15.92 1.51 6.83
CA TYR A 27 -15.09 0.37 6.42
C TYR A 27 -15.34 -0.06 4.96
N ASN A 28 -16.60 -0.16 4.53
CA ASN A 28 -16.89 -0.57 3.15
C ASN A 28 -16.42 0.47 2.13
N ARG A 29 -16.55 1.76 2.46
CA ARG A 29 -16.18 2.84 1.54
C ARG A 29 -14.66 2.96 1.37
N ASP A 30 -13.93 2.87 2.47
CA ASP A 30 -12.46 2.89 2.46
C ASP A 30 -11.91 1.66 1.73
N ASN A 31 -12.55 0.49 1.90
CA ASN A 31 -12.17 -0.71 1.19
C ASN A 31 -12.38 -0.59 -0.32
N ASP A 32 -13.53 -0.07 -0.77
CA ASP A 32 -13.82 0.10 -2.21
C ASP A 32 -12.81 1.04 -2.90
N ALA A 33 -12.42 2.13 -2.23
CA ALA A 33 -11.47 3.08 -2.78
C ALA A 33 -10.01 2.57 -2.74
N ALA A 34 -9.64 1.79 -1.71
CA ALA A 34 -8.36 1.07 -1.68
C ALA A 34 -8.27 0.04 -2.82
N VAL A 35 -9.32 -0.76 -3.03
CA VAL A 35 -9.40 -1.74 -4.12
C VAL A 35 -9.32 -1.06 -5.48
N ALA A 36 -10.03 0.06 -5.69
CA ALA A 36 -9.96 0.79 -6.94
C ALA A 36 -8.54 1.33 -7.25
N LYS A 37 -7.76 1.73 -6.25
CA LYS A 37 -6.34 2.10 -6.46
C LYS A 37 -5.47 0.89 -6.75
N ALA A 38 -5.72 -0.23 -6.06
CA ALA A 38 -5.02 -1.48 -6.30
C ALA A 38 -5.23 -2.00 -7.74
N GLU A 39 -6.46 -1.92 -8.26
CA GLU A 39 -6.77 -2.27 -9.65
C GLU A 39 -6.00 -1.39 -10.66
N ARG A 40 -5.89 -0.08 -10.38
CA ARG A 40 -5.08 0.84 -11.21
C ARG A 40 -3.61 0.46 -11.19
N LEU A 41 -3.08 0.09 -10.03
CA LEU A 41 -1.69 -0.36 -9.90
C LEU A 41 -1.46 -1.65 -10.69
N ILE A 42 -2.33 -2.65 -10.53
CA ILE A 42 -2.26 -3.93 -11.27
C ILE A 42 -2.31 -3.69 -12.78
N SER A 43 -3.22 -2.82 -13.23
CA SER A 43 -3.33 -2.44 -14.64
C SER A 43 -2.06 -1.77 -15.15
N ALA A 44 -1.46 -0.88 -14.36
CA ALA A 44 -0.20 -0.22 -14.70
C ALA A 44 0.97 -1.20 -14.76
N TYR A 45 1.03 -2.18 -13.86
CA TYR A 45 2.03 -3.23 -13.87
C TYR A 45 1.93 -4.08 -15.13
N GLN A 46 0.73 -4.55 -15.46
CA GLN A 46 0.47 -5.33 -16.67
C GLN A 46 0.83 -4.56 -17.94
N ALA A 47 0.48 -3.27 -18.01
CA ALA A 47 0.83 -2.39 -19.13
C ALA A 47 2.35 -2.21 -19.31
N ASN A 48 3.14 -2.34 -18.24
CA ASN A 48 4.60 -2.28 -18.26
C ASN A 48 5.27 -3.67 -18.29
N GLY A 49 4.50 -4.73 -18.53
CA GLY A 49 5.02 -6.10 -18.63
C GLY A 49 5.50 -6.70 -17.30
N LEU A 50 5.09 -6.14 -16.17
CA LEU A 50 5.38 -6.65 -14.83
C LEU A 50 4.35 -7.72 -14.42
N SER A 51 4.81 -8.71 -13.65
CA SER A 51 3.95 -9.74 -13.07
C SER A 51 3.09 -9.17 -11.93
N THR A 52 1.83 -9.59 -11.87
CA THR A 52 0.89 -9.25 -10.79
C THR A 52 0.36 -10.54 -10.15
N PRO A 53 1.11 -11.14 -9.21
CA PRO A 53 0.72 -12.42 -8.59
C PRO A 53 -0.39 -12.26 -7.54
N LEU A 54 -0.63 -11.04 -7.07
CA LEU A 54 -1.64 -10.70 -6.07
C LEU A 54 -2.88 -10.11 -6.75
N ASP A 55 -4.04 -10.41 -6.19
CA ASP A 55 -5.31 -9.78 -6.58
C ASP A 55 -5.47 -8.37 -5.95
N ALA A 56 -6.46 -7.62 -6.42
CA ALA A 56 -6.68 -6.24 -5.98
C ALA A 56 -7.02 -6.13 -4.49
N ASP A 57 -7.75 -7.08 -3.92
CA ASP A 57 -8.10 -7.09 -2.49
C ASP A 57 -6.85 -7.33 -1.63
N GLN A 58 -5.97 -8.24 -2.03
CA GLN A 58 -4.69 -8.47 -1.38
C GLN A 58 -3.77 -7.24 -1.44
N VAL A 59 -3.71 -6.58 -2.59
CA VAL A 59 -2.91 -5.34 -2.75
C VAL A 59 -3.50 -4.21 -1.91
N ALA A 60 -4.83 -4.05 -1.89
CA ALA A 60 -5.52 -3.07 -1.05
C ALA A 60 -5.31 -3.32 0.44
N ALA A 61 -5.27 -4.58 0.88
CA ALA A 61 -5.00 -4.93 2.28
C ALA A 61 -3.58 -4.53 2.73
N VAL A 62 -2.61 -4.47 1.82
CA VAL A 62 -1.21 -4.11 2.13
C VAL A 62 -0.95 -2.62 1.97
N LEU A 63 -1.44 -2.01 0.89
CA LEU A 63 -1.16 -0.62 0.53
C LEU A 63 -2.24 0.36 0.99
N GLY A 64 -3.43 -0.13 1.33
CA GLY A 64 -4.56 0.70 1.70
C GLY A 64 -4.91 1.72 0.61
N GLU A 65 -5.37 2.89 1.03
CA GLU A 65 -5.60 4.03 0.12
C GLU A 65 -4.36 4.92 -0.04
N ASP A 66 -3.43 4.88 0.89
CA ASP A 66 -2.33 5.85 1.04
C ASP A 66 -0.97 5.32 0.55
N GLY A 67 -0.89 4.02 0.21
CA GLY A 67 0.34 3.36 -0.19
C GLY A 67 1.22 2.95 0.99
N GLY A 68 0.72 3.07 2.22
CA GLY A 68 1.34 2.63 3.46
C GLY A 68 2.82 3.03 3.61
N THR A 69 3.64 2.10 4.09
CA THR A 69 5.06 2.33 4.35
C THR A 69 5.85 2.72 3.10
N VAL A 70 5.41 2.30 1.91
CA VAL A 70 6.06 2.69 0.65
C VAL A 70 6.00 4.21 0.49
N CYS A 71 4.81 4.80 0.64
CA CYS A 71 4.67 6.25 0.52
C CYS A 71 5.29 7.02 1.69
N ALA A 72 5.30 6.45 2.90
CA ALA A 72 6.00 7.01 4.05
C ALA A 72 7.53 7.09 3.86
N THR A 73 8.11 6.22 3.03
CA THR A 73 9.56 6.12 2.83
C THR A 73 10.04 6.70 1.50
N ALA A 74 9.19 6.73 0.46
CA ALA A 74 9.52 7.17 -0.89
C ALA A 74 10.07 8.61 -0.99
N GLY A 75 9.69 9.49 -0.05
CA GLY A 75 10.20 10.87 -0.01
C GLY A 75 11.62 11.02 0.53
N SER A 76 12.24 9.96 1.07
CA SER A 76 13.55 10.01 1.71
C SER A 76 14.60 9.22 0.94
N LYS A 77 15.60 9.91 0.37
CA LYS A 77 16.76 9.26 -0.28
C LYS A 77 17.51 8.33 0.68
N ALA A 78 17.59 8.67 1.96
CA ALA A 78 18.22 7.82 2.97
C ALA A 78 17.45 6.51 3.18
N ALA A 79 16.11 6.58 3.26
CA ALA A 79 15.26 5.39 3.39
C ALA A 79 15.33 4.51 2.13
N LEU A 80 15.31 5.10 0.94
CA LEU A 80 15.52 4.39 -0.33
C LEU A 80 16.92 3.74 -0.39
N GLY A 81 17.93 4.38 0.17
CA GLY A 81 19.27 3.81 0.33
C GLY A 81 19.29 2.55 1.21
N GLN A 82 18.46 2.50 2.27
CA GLN A 82 18.30 1.29 3.09
C GLN A 82 17.56 0.17 2.35
N LEU A 83 16.57 0.49 1.51
CA LEU A 83 15.93 -0.50 0.65
C LEU A 83 16.97 -1.21 -0.24
N LYS A 84 17.90 -0.45 -0.83
CA LYS A 84 19.00 -1.04 -1.64
C LYS A 84 19.80 -2.08 -0.86
N THR A 85 20.10 -1.82 0.41
CA THR A 85 20.87 -2.77 1.22
C THR A 85 20.07 -4.02 1.57
N GLN A 86 18.74 -3.94 1.58
CA GLN A 86 17.84 -5.07 1.89
C GLN A 86 17.49 -5.94 0.69
N ILE A 87 17.66 -5.45 -0.56
CA ILE A 87 17.40 -6.22 -1.78
C ILE A 87 18.47 -7.29 -2.05
N GLY A 88 19.64 -7.22 -1.41
CA GLY A 88 20.69 -8.24 -1.54
C GLY A 88 20.43 -9.50 -0.69
N ILE A 89 20.91 -10.66 -1.16
CA ILE A 89 20.98 -11.87 -0.32
C ILE A 89 22.37 -11.91 0.33
N GLY A 90 22.40 -11.94 1.67
CA GLY A 90 23.67 -11.93 2.41
C GLY A 90 23.54 -11.61 3.90
N GLY A 91 24.68 -11.53 4.57
CA GLY A 91 24.82 -11.06 5.94
C GLY A 91 25.75 -9.85 6.02
N GLU A 92 26.06 -9.40 7.24
CA GLU A 92 26.81 -8.17 7.53
C GLU A 92 28.16 -8.04 6.81
N PHE A 93 28.81 -9.16 6.46
CA PHE A 93 30.12 -9.19 5.83
C PHE A 93 30.13 -9.58 4.34
N TYR A 94 29.03 -10.14 3.82
CA TYR A 94 28.95 -10.59 2.43
C TYR A 94 27.53 -10.44 1.90
N VAL A 95 27.35 -9.51 0.97
CA VAL A 95 26.12 -9.35 0.18
C VAL A 95 26.39 -9.75 -1.27
N ARG A 96 25.56 -10.65 -1.81
CA ARG A 96 25.60 -11.00 -3.23
C ARG A 96 24.53 -10.18 -3.97
N PRO A 97 24.89 -9.53 -5.08
CA PRO A 97 23.89 -8.89 -5.92
C PRO A 97 22.97 -9.97 -6.50
N ILE A 98 21.66 -9.75 -6.39
CA ILE A 98 20.67 -10.60 -7.04
C ILE A 98 20.42 -10.02 -8.42
N LEU A 99 20.42 -10.88 -9.45
CA LEU A 99 19.91 -10.51 -10.76
C LEU A 99 18.38 -10.46 -10.67
N LEU A 100 17.84 -9.26 -10.57
CA LEU A 100 16.39 -9.03 -10.54
C LEU A 100 15.85 -9.25 -11.97
N LYS A 101 15.06 -10.31 -12.16
CA LYS A 101 14.43 -10.63 -13.46
C LYS A 101 13.40 -9.59 -13.89
N GLU A 102 12.70 -9.03 -12.92
CA GLU A 102 11.69 -7.98 -13.09
C GLU A 102 12.29 -6.67 -12.57
N ASN A 103 12.02 -5.56 -13.26
CA ASN A 103 12.57 -4.27 -12.85
C ASN A 103 11.85 -3.79 -11.58
N VAL A 104 12.31 -4.28 -10.41
CA VAL A 104 11.71 -3.96 -9.09
C VAL A 104 11.65 -2.45 -8.85
N PHE A 105 12.60 -1.71 -9.39
CA PHE A 105 12.60 -0.25 -9.35
C PHE A 105 11.48 0.36 -10.20
N GLU A 106 11.15 -0.25 -11.33
CA GLU A 106 9.99 0.16 -12.13
C GLU A 106 8.68 -0.15 -11.41
N GLY A 107 8.58 -1.29 -10.74
CA GLY A 107 7.46 -1.59 -9.84
C GLY A 107 7.31 -0.54 -8.74
N LEU A 108 8.40 -0.19 -8.05
CA LEU A 108 8.41 0.88 -7.05
C LEU A 108 7.98 2.22 -7.63
N ARG A 109 8.47 2.58 -8.82
CA ARG A 109 8.09 3.82 -9.53
C ARG A 109 6.58 3.87 -9.78
N LEU A 110 6.00 2.76 -10.24
CA LEU A 110 4.57 2.65 -10.53
C LEU A 110 3.71 2.69 -9.26
N ILE A 111 4.12 2.04 -8.16
CA ILE A 111 3.43 2.17 -6.86
C ILE A 111 3.38 3.63 -6.44
N VAL A 112 4.53 4.30 -6.45
CA VAL A 112 4.63 5.70 -6.02
C VAL A 112 3.86 6.62 -6.96
N GLN A 113 3.83 6.34 -8.26
CA GLN A 113 3.02 7.09 -9.23
C GLN A 113 1.52 7.00 -8.92
N VAL A 114 1.02 5.84 -8.47
CA VAL A 114 -0.41 5.64 -8.19
C VAL A 114 -0.81 6.19 -6.82
N TYR A 115 0.03 5.99 -5.80
CA TYR A 115 -0.34 6.26 -4.40
C TYR A 115 0.19 7.60 -3.86
N CYS A 116 1.40 8.02 -4.23
CA CYS A 116 2.05 9.22 -3.72
C CYS A 116 2.89 9.93 -4.80
N PRO A 117 2.25 10.51 -5.83
CA PRO A 117 2.93 11.08 -6.99
C PRO A 117 3.88 12.23 -6.64
N ASP A 118 3.69 12.90 -5.51
CA ASP A 118 4.56 13.98 -5.03
C ASP A 118 5.99 13.47 -4.73
N ASN A 119 6.13 12.20 -4.36
CA ASN A 119 7.43 11.57 -4.08
C ASN A 119 8.08 10.94 -5.33
N LEU A 120 7.40 11.01 -6.49
CA LEU A 120 7.83 10.32 -7.70
C LEU A 120 9.16 10.84 -8.26
N SER A 121 9.45 12.13 -8.08
CA SER A 121 10.74 12.72 -8.50
C SER A 121 11.90 12.14 -7.69
N THR A 122 11.78 12.10 -6.36
CA THR A 122 12.78 11.53 -5.46
C THR A 122 13.11 10.07 -5.82
N VAL A 123 12.08 9.29 -6.14
CA VAL A 123 12.24 7.88 -6.53
C VAL A 123 12.90 7.75 -7.90
N GLN A 124 12.51 8.55 -8.88
CA GLN A 124 13.16 8.55 -10.20
C GLN A 124 14.64 8.91 -10.11
N ASP A 125 14.98 9.95 -9.35
CA ASP A 125 16.36 10.35 -9.12
C ASP A 125 17.17 9.21 -8.48
N PHE A 126 16.61 8.59 -7.45
CA PHE A 126 17.24 7.45 -6.79
C PHE A 126 17.51 6.30 -7.78
N ILE A 127 16.53 5.94 -8.63
CA ILE A 127 16.68 4.88 -9.63
C ILE A 127 17.76 5.23 -10.65
N ALA A 128 17.78 6.47 -11.14
CA ALA A 128 18.77 6.96 -12.10
C ALA A 128 20.21 6.89 -11.53
N GLU A 129 20.39 7.19 -10.24
CA GLU A 129 21.68 7.10 -9.55
C GLU A 129 22.21 5.65 -9.46
N GLN A 130 21.34 4.64 -9.43
CA GLN A 130 21.76 3.26 -9.18
C GLN A 130 22.36 2.52 -10.38
N ARG A 131 22.26 3.04 -11.61
CA ARG A 131 22.77 2.39 -12.84
C ARG A 131 22.33 0.92 -13.04
N TYR A 132 21.18 0.50 -12.50
CA TYR A 132 20.68 -0.89 -12.64
C TYR A 132 20.08 -1.20 -14.03
N ALA A 133 19.89 -0.20 -14.89
CA ALA A 133 19.31 -0.34 -16.23
C ALA A 133 20.33 -0.04 -17.34
N GLN A 134 21.49 -0.72 -17.32
CA GLN A 134 22.38 -0.83 -18.47
C GLN A 134 22.71 -2.31 -18.72
#